data_AF-A0A0J6IKC3-F1
#
_entry.id   AF-A0A0J6IKC3-F1
#
_cell.length_a   1.000
_cell.length_b   1.000
_cell.length_c   1.000
_cell.angle_alpha   90.00
_cell.angle_beta   90.00
_cell.angle_gamma   90.00
#
_symmetry.space_group_name_H-M   'P 1'
#
loop_
_entity.id
_entity.type
_entity.pdbx_description
1 polymer ?
#
loop_
_entity_poly.entity_id
_entity_poly.type
_entity_poly.pdbx_seq_one_letter_code
_entity_poly.pdbx_strand_id
1 'polypeptide(L)'
;MAGPGGGPPRKSHTKSRKGCKTCKRRHIRCDETMPQCRNCTKHNCRCDYMDVFIAQEQAASTRCPDLLMSPEIEMEIDTWQRTGNPPFPELQPSSRTYWYRFSKTDLRLIHHISGLSIDLHRRGYSSCTVWAQKMPIFLAIALSSDFVMSAILALSASHLAWMTQNQDTEHLAYHHRGVALKGLHEAIGSFSRGNSDAILAASLLLSWQATEWRSWASLQQGVSTVLNSMETWWKDESELARFMDSQRAFRSARSPLTPTYPGGMAQFHNEDIMRFDRILASLQNIHQRVSHNQEHYRRITDLLSFAHRLREDLPVQSPEKAFERLQPLRTWLFWLPPTMLRGGDTDLGALAVLSQFFGLALALEPIFPEFGGSYLGSMSVTPIEDIRKILYHRRATNPFAPEVPLALSLMELPGEIVAEYRSRLQWSPRASLDAYSSGSHSPYQSLPTPHLPPTPTTASHYPTYTTSPLHSPLSPAIVGSPYQMPTIIDSRRHSQAFTASPSLPPESIDDRTAEYKHHPHEQHPAVFNPAYLGNLIHPGTPLGIDYGHSAPLDVTGGLVAPELCWT
;
A
#
# COMPACT_ATOMS: atom_id res chain seq x y z
N MET A 1 -82.57 -2.59 -41.40
CA MET A 1 -82.53 -1.65 -40.26
C MET A 1 -81.17 -1.78 -39.59
N ALA A 2 -80.54 -0.66 -39.26
CA ALA A 2 -79.10 -0.42 -39.11
C ALA A 2 -78.32 -1.31 -38.11
N GLY A 3 -77.04 -1.58 -38.42
CA GLY A 3 -76.01 -1.94 -37.44
C GLY A 3 -75.44 -0.70 -36.73
N PRO A 4 -74.58 -0.88 -35.70
CA PRO A 4 -73.22 -0.36 -35.82
C PRO A 4 -72.13 -1.14 -35.03
N GLY A 5 -70.86 -0.98 -35.43
CA GLY A 5 -69.80 -0.77 -34.43
C GLY A 5 -68.57 -1.70 -34.38
N GLY A 6 -68.12 -2.31 -35.48
CA GLY A 6 -66.81 -2.98 -35.53
C GLY A 6 -65.67 -1.99 -35.82
N GLY A 7 -65.11 -1.35 -34.78
CA GLY A 7 -63.91 -0.52 -34.93
C GLY A 7 -62.65 -1.33 -35.27
N PRO A 8 -61.61 -0.73 -35.89
CA PRO A 8 -60.41 -1.45 -36.33
C PRO A 8 -59.67 -2.13 -35.15
N PRO A 9 -59.14 -3.35 -35.33
CA PRO A 9 -58.39 -4.05 -34.28
C PRO A 9 -57.15 -3.24 -33.88
N ARG A 10 -56.97 -3.03 -32.57
CA ARG A 10 -55.80 -2.32 -32.03
C ARG A 10 -54.52 -3.05 -32.46
N LYS A 11 -53.62 -2.35 -33.16
CA LYS A 11 -52.28 -2.86 -33.53
C LYS A 11 -51.58 -3.38 -32.27
N SER A 12 -51.10 -4.63 -32.31
CA SER A 12 -50.25 -5.15 -31.24
C SER A 12 -48.92 -4.39 -31.25
N HIS A 13 -48.46 -3.94 -30.09
CA HIS A 13 -47.17 -3.28 -29.95
C HIS A 13 -46.22 -4.17 -29.16
N THR A 14 -44.99 -4.30 -29.66
CA THR A 14 -43.91 -4.99 -28.95
C THR A 14 -43.59 -4.23 -27.65
N LYS A 15 -43.82 -4.87 -26.50
CA LYS A 15 -43.54 -4.28 -25.20
C LYS A 15 -42.04 -4.10 -25.04
N SER A 16 -41.59 -2.87 -24.75
CA SER A 16 -40.20 -2.60 -24.37
C SER A 16 -39.88 -3.35 -23.07
N ARG A 17 -38.88 -4.24 -23.11
CA ARG A 17 -38.45 -5.01 -21.93
C ARG A 17 -37.83 -4.10 -20.88
N LYS A 18 -37.09 -3.08 -21.30
CA LYS A 18 -36.34 -2.17 -20.42
C LYS A 18 -37.07 -0.87 -20.07
N GLY A 19 -38.27 -0.64 -20.58
CA GLY A 19 -39.01 0.62 -20.38
C GLY A 19 -39.26 1.00 -18.91
N CYS A 20 -39.36 2.30 -18.63
CA CYS A 20 -39.64 2.82 -17.29
C CYS A 20 -41.02 2.35 -16.79
N LYS A 21 -41.22 2.32 -15.46
CA LYS A 21 -42.46 1.79 -14.88
C LYS A 21 -43.64 2.69 -15.22
N THR A 22 -43.42 4.01 -15.33
CA THR A 22 -44.47 4.95 -15.76
C THR A 22 -45.01 4.65 -17.17
N CYS A 23 -44.15 4.45 -18.16
CA CYS A 23 -44.59 4.08 -19.52
C CYS A 23 -45.24 2.69 -19.54
N LYS A 24 -44.68 1.72 -18.78
CA LYS A 24 -45.25 0.38 -18.64
C LYS A 24 -46.66 0.41 -18.02
N ARG A 25 -46.85 1.17 -16.93
CA ARG A 25 -48.15 1.35 -16.25
C ARG A 25 -49.19 2.01 -17.15
N ARG A 26 -48.76 2.95 -17.99
CA ARG A 26 -49.61 3.62 -18.98
C ARG A 26 -49.88 2.78 -20.22
N HIS A 27 -49.33 1.57 -20.31
CA HIS A 27 -49.40 0.69 -21.48
C HIS A 27 -48.96 1.36 -22.79
N ILE A 28 -47.96 2.24 -22.73
CA ILE A 28 -47.34 2.89 -23.89
C ILE A 28 -45.89 2.43 -24.06
N ARG A 29 -45.38 2.46 -25.30
CA ARG A 29 -43.98 2.11 -25.58
C ARG A 29 -43.04 3.15 -24.94
N CYS A 30 -42.10 2.70 -24.13
CA CYS A 30 -41.00 3.53 -23.66
C CYS A 30 -39.94 3.62 -24.76
N ASP A 31 -39.39 4.80 -24.97
CA ASP A 31 -38.28 5.08 -25.88
C ASP A 31 -36.90 4.84 -25.24
N GLU A 32 -36.88 4.47 -23.95
CA GLU A 32 -35.68 4.05 -23.20
C GLU A 32 -34.58 5.12 -23.11
N THR A 33 -34.86 6.38 -23.47
CA THR A 33 -33.87 7.46 -23.33
C THR A 33 -33.64 7.80 -21.85
N MET A 34 -32.36 7.88 -21.47
CA MET A 34 -31.90 8.37 -20.17
C MET A 34 -31.57 9.86 -20.26
N PRO A 35 -31.67 10.63 -19.16
CA PRO A 35 -32.06 10.20 -17.81
C PRO A 35 -33.60 10.24 -17.59
N GLN A 36 -34.36 10.82 -18.52
CA GLN A 36 -35.83 10.76 -18.57
C GLN A 36 -36.27 10.35 -19.98
N CYS A 37 -37.27 9.47 -20.08
CA CYS A 37 -37.79 9.07 -21.39
C CYS A 37 -38.62 10.20 -22.04
N ARG A 38 -38.63 10.33 -23.37
CA ARG A 38 -39.31 11.44 -24.06
C ARG A 38 -40.82 11.43 -23.82
N ASN A 39 -41.42 10.25 -23.66
CA ASN A 39 -42.84 10.14 -23.33
C ASN A 39 -43.16 10.66 -21.92
N CYS A 40 -42.33 10.39 -20.92
CA CYS A 40 -42.53 10.96 -19.57
C CYS A 40 -42.26 12.46 -19.55
N THR A 41 -41.27 12.91 -20.32
CA THR A 41 -40.94 14.34 -20.48
C THR A 41 -42.10 15.11 -21.11
N LYS A 42 -42.62 14.63 -22.24
CA LYS A 42 -43.75 15.27 -22.97
C LYS A 42 -45.01 15.38 -22.13
N HIS A 43 -45.27 14.39 -21.28
CA HIS A 43 -46.46 14.34 -20.43
C HIS A 43 -46.23 14.89 -19.03
N ASN A 44 -45.07 15.52 -18.80
CA ASN A 44 -44.66 16.12 -17.53
C ASN A 44 -44.95 15.22 -16.31
N CYS A 45 -44.61 13.94 -16.43
CA CYS A 45 -44.87 12.95 -15.38
C CYS A 45 -43.58 12.30 -14.90
N ARG A 46 -43.54 11.92 -13.62
CA ARG A 46 -42.36 11.29 -12.99
C ARG A 46 -41.93 10.05 -13.76
N CYS A 47 -40.64 9.99 -14.09
CA CYS A 47 -40.01 8.86 -14.74
C CYS A 47 -39.04 8.20 -13.76
N ASP A 48 -39.18 6.91 -13.50
CA ASP A 48 -38.32 6.22 -12.52
C ASP A 48 -36.84 6.17 -12.94
N TYR A 49 -36.54 6.44 -14.22
CA TYR A 49 -35.17 6.61 -14.69
C TYR A 49 -34.46 7.81 -14.05
N MET A 50 -35.22 8.86 -13.71
CA MET A 50 -34.69 10.01 -12.98
C MET A 50 -34.29 9.64 -11.56
N ASP A 51 -35.04 8.76 -10.91
CA ASP A 51 -34.72 8.31 -9.55
C ASP A 51 -33.42 7.47 -9.54
N VAL A 52 -33.20 6.66 -10.58
CA VAL A 52 -31.94 5.91 -10.76
C VAL A 52 -30.76 6.86 -11.03
N PHE A 53 -30.97 7.89 -11.85
CA PHE A 53 -29.96 8.91 -12.13
C PHE A 53 -29.59 9.72 -10.87
N ILE A 54 -30.58 10.18 -10.11
CA ILE A 54 -30.37 10.91 -8.85
C ILE A 54 -29.69 10.02 -7.81
N ALA A 55 -30.06 8.74 -7.69
CA ALA A 55 -29.37 7.80 -6.80
C ALA A 55 -27.91 7.57 -7.21
N GLN A 56 -27.60 7.58 -8.51
CA GLN A 56 -26.23 7.52 -9.03
C GLN A 56 -25.46 8.82 -8.75
N GLU A 57 -26.07 9.99 -8.92
CA GLU A 57 -25.48 11.29 -8.56
C GLU A 57 -25.25 11.43 -7.05
N GLN A 58 -26.19 10.99 -6.21
CA GLN A 58 -26.05 11.02 -4.76
C GLN A 58 -24.95 10.07 -4.28
N ALA A 59 -24.83 8.87 -4.87
CA ALA A 59 -23.71 7.97 -4.62
C ALA A 59 -22.37 8.54 -5.11
N ALA A 60 -22.37 9.37 -6.16
CA ALA A 60 -21.19 10.10 -6.63
C ALA A 60 -20.86 11.36 -5.80
N SER A 61 -21.81 11.84 -4.97
CA SER A 61 -21.67 13.04 -4.15
C SER A 61 -21.06 12.79 -2.76
N THR A 62 -21.06 11.54 -2.27
CA THR A 62 -20.39 11.16 -1.02
C THR A 62 -18.96 10.69 -1.30
N ARG A 63 -18.14 11.57 -1.89
CA ARG A 63 -16.69 11.35 -2.04
C ARG A 63 -16.02 11.50 -0.70
N CYS A 64 -15.87 10.41 0.03
CA CYS A 64 -15.21 10.37 1.33
C CYS A 64 -14.13 9.31 1.28
N PRO A 65 -12.92 9.58 1.83
CA PRO A 65 -11.90 8.55 1.96
C PRO A 65 -12.44 7.40 2.82
N ASP A 66 -12.37 6.18 2.29
CA ASP A 66 -12.61 4.96 3.06
C ASP A 66 -11.38 4.61 3.89
N LEU A 67 -11.46 4.97 5.17
CA LEU A 67 -10.39 4.74 6.15
C LEU A 67 -10.62 3.48 6.99
N LEU A 68 -11.54 2.58 6.58
CA LEU A 68 -11.89 1.39 7.36
C LEU A 68 -12.19 1.74 8.84
N MET A 69 -13.08 2.71 9.06
CA MET A 69 -13.51 3.10 10.40
C MET A 69 -14.47 2.05 10.95
N SER A 70 -14.04 1.31 11.99
CA SER A 70 -14.94 0.46 12.78
C SER A 70 -15.54 1.26 13.95
N PRO A 71 -16.65 0.82 14.55
CA PRO A 71 -17.20 1.47 15.75
C PRO A 71 -16.20 1.54 16.92
N GLU A 72 -15.37 0.51 17.08
CA GLU A 72 -14.34 0.43 18.11
C GLU A 72 -13.21 1.44 17.84
N ILE A 73 -12.72 1.49 16.59
CA ILE A 73 -11.72 2.47 16.17
C ILE A 73 -12.28 3.88 16.31
N GLU A 74 -13.52 4.12 15.90
CA GLU A 74 -14.16 5.43 16.04
C GLU A 74 -14.20 5.90 17.50
N MET A 75 -14.59 5.03 18.42
CA MET A 75 -14.59 5.32 19.85
C MET A 75 -13.19 5.61 20.40
N GLU A 76 -12.16 4.86 19.97
CA GLU A 76 -10.76 5.10 20.35
C GLU A 76 -10.28 6.47 19.85
N ILE A 77 -10.55 6.80 18.58
CA ILE A 77 -10.15 8.08 17.99
C ILE A 77 -10.89 9.25 18.66
N ASP A 78 -12.19 9.13 18.91
CA ASP A 78 -12.97 10.17 19.59
C ASP A 78 -12.47 10.39 21.03
N THR A 79 -12.10 9.30 21.72
CA THR A 79 -11.51 9.37 23.07
C THR A 79 -10.13 10.04 23.02
N TRP A 80 -9.30 9.70 22.04
CA TRP A 80 -8.00 10.32 21.85
C TRP A 80 -8.13 11.81 21.56
N GLN A 81 -9.02 12.20 20.64
CA GLN A 81 -9.25 13.59 20.28
C GLN A 81 -9.74 14.43 21.45
N ARG A 82 -10.61 13.87 22.31
CA ARG A 82 -11.11 14.56 23.51
C ARG A 82 -10.06 14.68 24.62
N THR A 83 -9.29 13.64 24.86
CA THR A 83 -8.39 13.56 26.04
C THR A 83 -6.95 13.93 25.75
N GLY A 84 -6.54 13.97 24.49
CA GLY A 84 -5.16 14.09 24.07
C GLY A 84 -4.31 12.86 24.44
N ASN A 85 -4.91 11.73 24.79
CA ASN A 85 -4.20 10.49 25.13
C ASN A 85 -4.28 9.49 23.98
N PRO A 86 -3.14 9.13 23.35
CA PRO A 86 -3.15 8.11 22.31
C PRO A 86 -3.52 6.74 22.91
N PRO A 87 -4.17 5.85 22.13
CA PRO A 87 -4.51 4.49 22.58
C PRO A 87 -3.27 3.59 22.72
N PHE A 88 -2.11 4.05 22.23
CA PHE A 88 -0.85 3.35 22.31
C PHE A 88 0.10 4.04 23.29
N PRO A 89 0.53 3.36 24.39
CA PRO A 89 1.51 3.90 25.33
C PRO A 89 2.82 4.35 24.66
N GLU A 90 3.23 3.64 23.61
CA GLU A 90 4.43 3.89 22.82
C GLU A 90 4.43 5.25 22.11
N LEU A 91 3.25 5.84 21.91
CA LEU A 91 3.09 7.15 21.26
C LEU A 91 3.04 8.31 22.25
N GLN A 92 3.12 8.11 23.56
CA GLN A 92 2.91 9.21 24.51
C GLN A 92 3.98 10.31 24.35
N PRO A 93 3.62 11.51 23.84
CA PRO A 93 4.55 12.62 23.70
C PRO A 93 4.81 13.27 25.07
N SER A 94 5.82 14.13 25.13
CA SER A 94 6.08 14.96 26.33
C SER A 94 4.92 15.89 26.69
N SER A 95 4.04 16.23 25.74
CA SER A 95 2.82 17.02 25.98
C SER A 95 1.61 16.48 25.23
N ARG A 96 0.51 16.25 25.96
CA ARG A 96 -0.80 15.85 25.41
C ARG A 96 -1.38 16.86 24.43
N THR A 97 -0.99 18.14 24.56
CA THR A 97 -1.50 19.21 23.69
C THR A 97 -1.08 19.02 22.23
N TYR A 98 -0.01 18.27 21.97
CA TYR A 98 0.46 17.97 20.62
C TYR A 98 -0.62 17.33 19.77
N TRP A 99 -1.46 16.45 20.34
CA TRP A 99 -2.44 15.68 19.57
C TRP A 99 -3.67 16.50 19.13
N TYR A 100 -3.98 17.62 19.80
CA TYR A 100 -5.15 18.43 19.47
C TYR A 100 -5.05 19.15 18.13
N ARG A 101 -3.86 19.19 17.51
CA ARG A 101 -3.66 19.81 16.19
C ARG A 101 -4.13 18.94 15.03
N PHE A 102 -4.38 17.65 15.25
CA PHE A 102 -4.72 16.69 14.20
C PHE A 102 -6.23 16.55 14.03
N SER A 103 -6.68 16.41 12.78
CA SER A 103 -8.07 16.08 12.49
C SER A 103 -8.41 14.63 12.87
N LYS A 104 -9.70 14.29 12.94
CA LYS A 104 -10.15 12.90 13.16
C LYS A 104 -9.58 11.95 12.09
N THR A 105 -9.49 12.42 10.85
CA THR A 105 -8.86 11.71 9.74
C THR A 105 -7.37 11.49 9.98
N ASP A 106 -6.62 12.53 10.37
CA ASP A 106 -5.18 12.39 10.65
C ASP A 106 -4.92 11.44 11.82
N LEU A 107 -5.70 11.54 12.90
CA LEU A 107 -5.60 10.64 14.05
C LEU A 107 -5.87 9.19 13.64
N ARG A 108 -6.85 8.94 12.75
CA ARG A 108 -7.10 7.60 12.19
C ARG A 108 -5.91 7.08 11.39
N LEU A 109 -5.26 7.93 10.59
CA LEU A 109 -4.06 7.56 9.83
C LEU A 109 -2.89 7.24 10.76
N ILE A 110 -2.65 8.05 11.80
CA ILE A 110 -1.59 7.78 12.80
C ILE A 110 -1.89 6.49 13.55
N HIS A 111 -3.14 6.31 13.98
CA HIS A 111 -3.61 5.09 14.64
C HIS A 111 -3.33 3.85 13.79
N HIS A 112 -3.69 3.91 12.50
CA HIS A 112 -3.55 2.79 11.57
C HIS A 112 -2.11 2.27 11.49
N ILE A 113 -1.17 3.16 11.16
CA ILE A 113 0.20 2.76 10.87
C ILE A 113 0.99 2.44 12.14
N SER A 114 0.74 3.18 13.22
CA SER A 114 1.35 2.92 14.52
C SER A 114 0.87 1.61 15.09
N GLY A 115 -0.44 1.36 15.01
CA GLY A 115 -1.06 0.13 15.49
C GLY A 115 -0.56 -1.12 14.78
N LEU A 116 -0.43 -1.08 13.45
CA LEU A 116 0.19 -2.18 12.68
C LEU A 116 1.65 -2.41 13.08
N SER A 117 2.41 -1.33 13.26
CA SER A 117 3.81 -1.44 13.66
C SER A 117 3.97 -2.04 15.06
N ILE A 118 3.13 -1.60 16.00
CA ILE A 118 3.14 -2.06 17.39
C ILE A 118 2.67 -3.52 17.48
N ASP A 119 1.63 -3.91 16.74
CA ASP A 119 1.17 -5.29 16.68
C ASP A 119 2.27 -6.23 16.16
N LEU A 120 2.88 -5.89 15.02
CA LEU A 120 4.02 -6.64 14.47
C LEU A 120 5.18 -6.72 15.47
N HIS A 121 5.44 -5.63 16.20
CA HIS A 121 6.50 -5.60 17.20
C HIS A 121 6.23 -6.53 18.38
N ARG A 122 5.06 -6.42 18.99
CA ARG A 122 4.66 -7.23 20.15
C ARG A 122 4.68 -8.73 19.84
N ARG A 123 4.47 -9.08 18.57
CA ARG A 123 4.49 -10.47 18.07
C ARG A 123 5.85 -10.94 17.57
N GLY A 124 6.88 -10.10 17.63
CA GLY A 124 8.24 -10.43 17.19
C GLY A 124 8.43 -10.45 15.67
N TYR A 125 7.55 -9.77 14.92
CA TYR A 125 7.55 -9.71 13.46
C TYR A 125 7.98 -8.34 12.88
N SER A 126 8.44 -7.39 13.70
CA SER A 126 8.88 -6.07 13.22
C SER A 126 9.92 -6.14 12.09
N SER A 127 10.83 -7.12 12.14
CA SER A 127 11.90 -7.27 11.16
C SER A 127 11.54 -8.16 9.97
N CYS A 128 10.35 -8.79 9.99
CA CYS A 128 9.78 -9.48 8.83
C CYS A 128 9.21 -8.51 7.77
N THR A 129 9.33 -7.21 8.01
CA THR A 129 8.96 -6.14 7.10
C THR A 129 9.98 -5.03 7.15
N VAL A 130 10.12 -4.35 6.03
CA VAL A 130 11.07 -3.26 5.81
C VAL A 130 10.77 -2.03 6.67
N TRP A 131 9.49 -1.71 6.87
CA TRP A 131 9.08 -0.41 7.41
C TRP A 131 8.77 -0.44 8.91
N ALA A 132 8.22 -1.54 9.44
CA ALA A 132 7.73 -1.58 10.83
C ALA A 132 8.86 -1.46 11.85
N GLN A 133 10.03 -2.08 11.58
CA GLN A 133 11.19 -1.95 12.46
C GLN A 133 11.66 -0.49 12.62
N LYS A 134 11.48 0.35 11.59
CA LYS A 134 11.94 1.75 11.59
C LYS A 134 10.85 2.75 11.97
N MET A 135 9.59 2.32 12.01
CA MET A 135 8.46 3.16 12.38
C MET A 135 8.61 3.85 13.75
N PRO A 136 9.14 3.22 14.82
CA PRO A 136 9.37 3.92 16.10
C PRO A 136 10.25 5.16 15.93
N ILE A 137 11.32 5.05 15.13
CA ILE A 137 12.26 6.16 14.87
C ILE A 137 11.56 7.26 14.07
N PHE A 138 10.79 6.90 13.04
CA PHE A 138 10.05 7.89 12.25
C PHE A 138 9.01 8.63 13.09
N LEU A 139 8.26 7.92 13.95
CA LEU A 139 7.28 8.53 14.85
C LEU A 139 7.97 9.47 15.84
N ALA A 140 9.12 9.09 16.41
CA ALA A 140 9.91 9.94 17.29
C ALA A 140 10.30 11.26 16.61
N ILE A 141 10.82 11.18 15.40
CA ILE A 141 11.21 12.36 14.62
C ILE A 141 9.98 13.20 14.23
N ALA A 142 8.88 12.55 13.87
CA ALA A 142 7.64 13.21 13.45
C ALA A 142 7.00 14.06 14.55
N LEU A 143 7.16 13.69 15.82
CA LEU A 143 6.69 14.51 16.95
C LEU A 143 7.32 15.90 16.99
N SER A 144 8.52 16.05 16.42
CA SER A 144 9.24 17.33 16.33
C SER A 144 9.30 17.91 14.91
N SER A 145 8.72 17.23 13.92
CA SER A 145 8.81 17.60 12.51
C SER A 145 7.53 17.32 11.73
N ASP A 146 6.81 18.39 11.36
CA ASP A 146 5.51 18.32 10.69
C ASP A 146 5.55 17.68 9.30
N PHE A 147 6.65 17.89 8.56
CA PHE A 147 6.80 17.30 7.22
C PHE A 147 7.09 15.80 7.27
N VAL A 148 7.77 15.33 8.33
CA VAL A 148 7.95 13.90 8.60
C VAL A 148 6.62 13.28 9.01
N MET A 149 5.84 13.94 9.88
CA MET A 149 4.48 13.50 10.21
C MET A 149 3.61 13.40 8.96
N SER A 150 3.66 14.39 8.07
CA SER A 150 2.93 14.35 6.79
C SER A 150 3.38 13.17 5.90
N ALA A 151 4.67 12.81 5.90
CA ALA A 151 5.16 11.63 5.18
C ALA A 151 4.62 10.31 5.77
N ILE A 152 4.45 10.24 7.10
CA ILE A 152 3.82 9.09 7.78
C ILE A 152 2.32 9.01 7.48
N LEU A 153 1.60 10.14 7.50
CA LEU A 153 0.19 10.21 7.12
C LEU A 153 -0.02 9.74 5.67
N ALA A 154 0.84 10.19 4.75
CA ALA A 154 0.82 9.75 3.36
C ALA A 154 1.07 8.24 3.23
N LEU A 155 2.01 7.67 4.01
CA LEU A 155 2.29 6.23 4.01
C LEU A 155 1.07 5.44 4.50
N SER A 156 0.44 5.91 5.58
CA SER A 156 -0.74 5.29 6.18
C SER A 156 -1.94 5.31 5.24
N ALA A 157 -2.22 6.48 4.64
CA ALA A 157 -3.28 6.63 3.65
C ALA A 157 -3.00 5.77 2.41
N SER A 158 -1.73 5.65 1.97
CA SER A 158 -1.35 4.76 0.87
C SER A 158 -1.67 3.30 1.19
N HIS A 159 -1.41 2.85 2.42
CA HIS A 159 -1.76 1.48 2.85
C HIS A 159 -3.27 1.28 2.92
N LEU A 160 -4.04 2.25 3.43
CA LEU A 160 -5.51 2.18 3.44
C LEU A 160 -6.08 2.15 2.02
N ALA A 161 -5.62 3.04 1.13
CA ALA A 161 -6.02 3.05 -0.28
C ALA A 161 -5.74 1.72 -0.97
N TRP A 162 -4.61 1.07 -0.67
CA TRP A 162 -4.30 -0.26 -1.18
C TRP A 162 -5.26 -1.34 -0.67
N MET A 163 -5.75 -1.23 0.58
CA MET A 163 -6.72 -2.18 1.11
C MET A 163 -8.15 -1.94 0.62
N THR A 164 -8.57 -0.67 0.51
CA THR A 164 -9.95 -0.29 0.19
C THR A 164 -10.20 -0.12 -1.30
N GLN A 165 -9.14 0.07 -2.09
CA GLN A 165 -9.21 0.42 -3.51
C GLN A 165 -10.04 1.71 -3.74
N ASN A 166 -10.04 2.61 -2.77
CA ASN A 166 -10.81 3.85 -2.78
C ASN A 166 -9.95 5.03 -3.27
N GLN A 167 -10.41 5.68 -4.35
CA GLN A 167 -9.70 6.80 -4.99
C GLN A 167 -9.56 8.03 -4.09
N ASP A 168 -10.55 8.33 -3.25
CA ASP A 168 -10.48 9.48 -2.35
C ASP A 168 -9.41 9.28 -1.25
N THR A 169 -9.19 8.04 -0.83
CA THR A 169 -8.12 7.66 0.10
C THR A 169 -6.75 7.77 -0.57
N GLU A 170 -6.67 7.42 -1.86
CA GLU A 170 -5.47 7.63 -2.67
C GLU A 170 -5.18 9.14 -2.86
N HIS A 171 -6.19 9.96 -3.12
CA HIS A 171 -6.07 11.41 -3.17
C HIS A 171 -5.61 12.01 -1.83
N LEU A 172 -6.10 11.48 -0.71
CA LEU A 172 -5.64 11.86 0.63
C LEU A 172 -4.16 11.55 0.83
N ALA A 173 -3.70 10.38 0.38
CA ALA A 173 -2.28 10.01 0.40
C ALA A 173 -1.43 10.98 -0.44
N TYR A 174 -1.92 11.33 -1.65
CA TYR A 174 -1.26 12.30 -2.53
C TYR A 174 -1.16 13.69 -1.89
N HIS A 175 -2.23 14.15 -1.23
CA HIS A 175 -2.25 15.44 -0.53
C HIS A 175 -1.17 15.51 0.55
N HIS A 176 -1.12 14.55 1.47
CA HIS A 176 -0.10 14.51 2.52
C HIS A 176 1.33 14.36 1.96
N ARG A 177 1.49 13.62 0.86
CA ARG A 177 2.79 13.51 0.16
C ARG A 177 3.26 14.86 -0.37
N GLY A 178 2.36 15.66 -0.95
CA GLY A 178 2.66 17.01 -1.41
C GLY A 178 3.12 17.93 -0.27
N VAL A 179 2.43 17.91 0.87
CA VAL A 179 2.81 18.67 2.07
C VAL A 179 4.20 18.24 2.58
N ALA A 180 4.45 16.94 2.66
CA ALA A 180 5.73 16.39 3.08
C ALA A 180 6.88 16.77 2.14
N LEU A 181 6.68 16.71 0.81
CA LEU A 181 7.69 17.10 -0.18
C LEU A 181 8.04 18.59 -0.11
N LYS A 182 7.04 19.45 0.13
CA LYS A 182 7.24 20.89 0.33
C LYS A 182 8.11 21.15 1.57
N GLY A 183 7.73 20.59 2.71
CA GLY A 183 8.50 20.76 3.95
C GLY A 183 9.89 20.14 3.89
N LEU A 184 10.06 19.03 3.16
CA LEU A 184 11.38 18.45 2.88
C LEU A 184 12.27 19.41 2.09
N HIS A 185 11.74 20.07 1.04
CA HIS A 185 12.50 21.06 0.28
C HIS A 185 12.93 22.26 1.14
N GLU A 186 12.02 22.77 1.97
CA GLU A 186 12.30 23.88 2.90
C GLU A 186 13.38 23.49 3.94
N ALA A 187 13.31 22.28 4.48
CA ALA A 187 14.29 21.76 5.43
C ALA A 187 15.67 21.56 4.79
N ILE A 188 15.74 21.08 3.55
CA ILE A 188 17.02 20.97 2.81
C ILE A 188 17.66 22.35 2.59
N GLY A 189 16.86 23.39 2.32
CA GLY A 189 17.35 24.77 2.19
C GLY A 189 17.97 25.34 3.47
N SER A 190 17.71 24.72 4.62
CA SER A 190 18.24 25.08 5.94
C SER A 190 18.93 23.89 6.62
N PHE A 191 19.62 23.06 5.83
CA PHE A 191 20.28 21.85 6.31
C PHE A 191 21.24 22.11 7.49
N SER A 192 21.07 21.34 8.57
CA SER A 192 21.84 21.44 9.82
C SER A 192 21.78 20.14 10.64
N ARG A 193 22.49 20.10 11.77
CA ARG A 193 22.41 19.01 12.77
C ARG A 193 21.06 18.81 13.40
N GLY A 194 20.30 19.89 13.57
CA GLY A 194 18.98 19.78 14.17
C GLY A 194 17.96 19.07 13.27
N ASN A 195 18.14 19.08 11.95
CA ASN A 195 17.13 18.61 11.00
C ASN A 195 17.59 17.51 10.02
N SER A 196 18.85 17.08 10.08
CA SER A 196 19.38 16.03 9.19
C SER A 196 18.56 14.74 9.26
N ASP A 197 18.24 14.27 10.47
CA ASP A 197 17.46 13.04 10.65
C ASP A 197 16.01 13.18 10.17
N ALA A 198 15.43 14.36 10.32
CA ALA A 198 14.10 14.66 9.77
C ALA A 198 14.11 14.63 8.23
N ILE A 199 15.14 15.20 7.61
CA ILE A 199 15.35 15.17 6.16
C ILE A 199 15.53 13.72 5.67
N LEU A 200 16.37 12.92 6.35
CA LEU A 200 16.58 11.50 6.01
C LEU A 200 15.30 10.67 6.21
N ALA A 201 14.58 10.87 7.31
CA ALA A 201 13.33 10.17 7.61
C ALA A 201 12.27 10.44 6.53
N ALA A 202 12.00 11.71 6.22
CA ALA A 202 11.01 12.06 5.20
C ALA A 202 11.44 11.55 3.82
N SER A 203 12.73 11.67 3.48
CA SER A 203 13.23 11.18 2.18
C SER A 203 13.06 9.67 2.04
N LEU A 204 13.31 8.91 3.10
CA LEU A 204 13.13 7.46 3.12
C LEU A 204 11.64 7.09 3.01
N LEU A 205 10.78 7.67 3.84
CA LEU A 205 9.32 7.45 3.81
C LEU A 205 8.72 7.80 2.45
N LEU A 206 9.09 8.94 1.87
CA LEU A 206 8.59 9.38 0.57
C LEU A 206 9.14 8.51 -0.55
N SER A 207 10.38 8.04 -0.44
CA SER A 207 10.93 7.11 -1.43
C SER A 207 10.07 5.86 -1.48
N TRP A 208 9.76 5.24 -0.34
CA TRP A 208 8.93 4.03 -0.25
C TRP A 208 7.56 4.16 -0.90
N GLN A 209 7.02 5.37 -0.95
CA GLN A 209 5.70 5.69 -1.51
C GLN A 209 5.76 6.12 -2.98
N ALA A 210 6.95 6.26 -3.56
CA ALA A 210 7.13 6.76 -4.91
C ALA A 210 6.57 5.79 -5.96
N THR A 211 5.58 6.29 -6.70
CA THR A 211 4.94 5.59 -7.83
C THR A 211 5.64 5.87 -9.15
N GLU A 212 6.41 6.96 -9.23
CA GLU A 212 7.11 7.39 -10.44
C GLU A 212 8.63 7.32 -10.25
N TRP A 213 9.32 6.85 -11.31
CA TRP A 213 10.78 6.75 -11.34
C TRP A 213 11.47 8.08 -11.04
N ARG A 214 11.03 9.17 -11.68
CA ARG A 214 11.67 10.49 -11.54
C ARG A 214 11.61 10.99 -10.10
N SER A 215 10.46 10.83 -9.46
CA SER A 215 10.26 11.19 -8.05
C SER A 215 11.18 10.36 -7.14
N TRP A 216 11.22 9.03 -7.36
CA TRP A 216 12.10 8.15 -6.61
C TRP A 216 13.58 8.49 -6.80
N ALA A 217 14.03 8.67 -8.04
CA ALA A 217 15.43 8.96 -8.37
C ALA A 217 15.87 10.29 -7.77
N SER A 218 15.01 11.31 -7.82
CA SER A 218 15.24 12.60 -7.17
C SER A 218 15.42 12.45 -5.66
N LEU A 219 14.57 11.67 -5.00
CA LEU A 219 14.69 11.39 -3.56
C LEU A 219 15.98 10.63 -3.22
N GLN A 220 16.37 9.63 -4.02
CA GLN A 220 17.64 8.91 -3.83
C GLN A 220 18.86 9.80 -4.03
N GLN A 221 18.81 10.71 -5.00
CA GLN A 221 19.87 11.69 -5.22
C GLN A 221 19.93 12.71 -4.09
N GLY A 222 18.79 13.21 -3.61
CA GLY A 222 18.71 14.13 -2.48
C GLY A 222 19.28 13.52 -1.20
N VAL A 223 18.90 12.26 -0.91
CA VAL A 223 19.52 11.44 0.12
C VAL A 223 21.03 11.38 -0.08
N SER A 224 21.49 11.14 -1.31
CA SER A 224 22.90 11.11 -1.70
C SER A 224 23.67 12.34 -1.28
N THR A 225 23.17 13.49 -1.68
CA THR A 225 23.70 14.80 -1.34
C THR A 225 23.74 15.04 0.17
N VAL A 226 22.66 14.71 0.89
CA VAL A 226 22.57 14.94 2.35
C VAL A 226 23.62 14.12 3.09
N LEU A 227 23.71 12.80 2.87
CA LEU A 227 24.70 11.97 3.58
C LEU A 227 26.15 12.33 3.25
N ASN A 228 26.42 12.87 2.06
CA ASN A 228 27.75 13.35 1.69
C ASN A 228 28.08 14.72 2.31
N SER A 229 27.06 15.49 2.70
CA SER A 229 27.20 16.79 3.35
C SER A 229 27.24 16.69 4.87
N MET A 230 26.80 15.57 5.46
CA MET A 230 26.94 15.29 6.89
C MET A 230 28.42 15.10 7.25
N GLU A 231 28.88 15.76 8.30
CA GLU A 231 30.19 15.46 8.88
C GLU A 231 30.19 14.07 9.51
N THR A 232 31.36 13.45 9.64
CA THR A 232 31.49 12.03 10.00
C THR A 232 30.89 11.68 11.37
N TRP A 233 31.09 12.51 12.38
CA TRP A 233 30.76 12.16 13.77
C TRP A 233 29.24 12.07 14.06
N TRP A 234 28.44 13.05 13.65
CA TRP A 234 26.96 12.99 13.71
C TRP A 234 26.34 12.07 12.65
N LYS A 235 27.07 11.71 11.59
CA LYS A 235 26.66 10.62 10.70
C LYS A 235 26.67 9.27 11.44
N ASP A 236 27.66 9.05 12.30
CA ASP A 236 27.76 7.84 13.13
C ASP A 236 26.70 7.80 14.24
N GLU A 237 26.33 8.96 14.79
CA GLU A 237 25.22 9.09 15.77
C GLU A 237 23.86 8.76 15.14
N SER A 238 23.63 9.14 13.88
CA SER A 238 22.36 8.95 13.19
C SER A 238 22.14 7.49 12.77
N GLU A 239 21.15 6.82 13.36
CA GLU A 239 20.78 5.46 12.95
C GLU A 239 20.27 5.42 11.51
N LEU A 240 19.54 6.45 11.07
CA LEU A 240 19.06 6.55 9.69
C LEU A 240 20.22 6.73 8.70
N ALA A 241 21.21 7.56 9.03
CA ALA A 241 22.38 7.74 8.18
C ALA A 241 23.17 6.45 8.04
N ARG A 242 23.45 5.74 9.14
CA ARG A 242 24.14 4.42 9.11
C ARG A 242 23.36 3.39 8.30
N PHE A 243 22.04 3.32 8.50
CA PHE A 243 21.18 2.42 7.74
C PHE A 243 21.24 2.72 6.24
N MET A 244 21.15 4.00 5.84
CA MET A 244 21.15 4.38 4.43
C MET A 244 22.53 4.24 3.78
N ASP A 245 23.61 4.50 4.51
CA ASP A 245 24.98 4.24 4.07
C ASP A 245 25.21 2.75 3.82
N SER A 246 24.69 1.87 4.70
CA SER A 246 24.79 0.43 4.47
C SER A 246 24.12 0.06 3.15
N GLN A 247 22.92 0.58 2.86
CA GLN A 247 22.23 0.37 1.58
C GLN A 247 23.03 0.90 0.36
N ARG A 248 23.82 1.97 0.52
CA ARG A 248 24.65 2.53 -0.56
C ARG A 248 25.92 1.75 -0.82
N ALA A 249 26.61 1.35 0.24
CA ALA A 249 27.84 0.57 0.12
C ALA A 249 27.60 -0.68 -0.74
N PHE A 250 26.43 -1.31 -0.60
CA PHE A 250 25.99 -2.43 -1.44
C PHE A 250 25.84 -2.06 -2.94
N ARG A 251 25.27 -0.88 -3.26
CA ARG A 251 25.16 -0.40 -4.65
C ARG A 251 26.53 -0.13 -5.27
N SER A 252 27.43 0.53 -4.53
CA SER A 252 28.76 0.88 -5.03
C SER A 252 29.67 -0.32 -5.23
N ALA A 253 29.52 -1.38 -4.41
CA ALA A 253 30.31 -2.61 -4.50
C ALA A 253 30.16 -3.39 -5.82
N ARG A 254 29.06 -3.16 -6.56
CA ARG A 254 28.75 -3.87 -7.82
C ARG A 254 28.90 -3.03 -9.08
N SER A 255 29.08 -1.72 -8.98
CA SER A 255 29.48 -0.92 -10.14
C SER A 255 30.96 -1.22 -10.43
N PRO A 256 31.31 -1.82 -11.58
CA PRO A 256 32.70 -2.14 -11.86
C PRO A 256 33.52 -0.85 -11.92
N LEU A 257 34.50 -0.71 -11.01
CA LEU A 257 35.45 0.42 -10.95
C LEU A 257 36.41 0.46 -12.17
N THR A 258 36.36 -0.57 -13.03
CA THR A 258 37.17 -0.71 -14.24
C THR A 258 36.27 -1.06 -15.41
N PRO A 259 36.40 -0.40 -16.58
CA PRO A 259 35.64 -0.76 -17.76
C PRO A 259 36.08 -2.17 -18.20
N THR A 260 35.26 -3.18 -17.92
CA THR A 260 35.48 -4.55 -18.36
C THR A 260 35.31 -4.61 -19.89
N TYR A 261 36.10 -5.47 -20.54
CA TYR A 261 36.07 -5.72 -21.98
C TYR A 261 34.64 -5.72 -22.58
N PRO A 262 34.44 -5.15 -23.79
CA PRO A 262 33.16 -5.19 -24.48
C PRO A 262 32.76 -6.66 -24.71
N GLY A 263 31.84 -7.16 -23.89
CA GLY A 263 31.41 -8.57 -23.88
C GLY A 263 31.05 -9.10 -22.48
N GLY A 264 31.71 -8.62 -21.42
CA GLY A 264 31.49 -9.11 -20.05
C GLY A 264 30.09 -8.83 -19.50
N MET A 265 29.57 -7.60 -19.66
CA MET A 265 28.24 -7.22 -19.14
C MET A 265 27.08 -8.03 -19.75
N ALA A 266 27.17 -8.36 -21.04
CA ALA A 266 26.15 -9.17 -21.71
C ALA A 266 26.13 -10.63 -21.20
N GLN A 267 27.31 -11.17 -20.85
CA GLN A 267 27.44 -12.51 -20.30
C GLN A 267 26.88 -12.60 -18.87
N PHE A 268 27.17 -11.61 -18.01
CA PHE A 268 26.59 -11.53 -16.66
C PHE A 268 25.05 -11.43 -16.71
N HIS A 269 24.52 -10.61 -17.61
CA HIS A 269 23.06 -10.47 -17.78
C HIS A 269 22.40 -11.78 -18.21
N ASN A 270 23.03 -12.57 -19.10
CA ASN A 270 22.49 -13.86 -19.53
C ASN A 270 22.51 -14.90 -18.39
N GLU A 271 23.57 -14.95 -17.59
CA GLU A 271 23.62 -15.82 -16.41
C GLU A 271 22.54 -15.48 -15.38
N ASP A 272 22.29 -14.19 -15.15
CA ASP A 272 21.26 -13.75 -14.20
C ASP A 272 19.84 -14.04 -14.72
N ILE A 273 19.60 -13.98 -16.04
CA ILE A 273 18.35 -14.47 -16.65
C ILE A 273 18.19 -15.99 -16.47
N MET A 274 19.23 -16.78 -16.72
CA MET A 274 19.19 -18.24 -16.49
C MET A 274 18.95 -18.59 -15.03
N ARG A 275 19.53 -17.82 -14.10
CA ARG A 275 19.25 -17.94 -12.66
C ARG A 275 17.78 -17.67 -12.38
N PHE A 276 17.22 -16.61 -12.96
CA PHE A 276 15.81 -16.27 -12.80
C PHE A 276 14.89 -17.40 -13.29
N ASP A 277 15.21 -18.04 -14.42
CA ASP A 277 14.46 -19.22 -14.92
C ASP A 277 14.50 -20.39 -13.93
N ARG A 278 15.65 -20.66 -13.29
CA ARG A 278 15.75 -21.69 -12.23
C ARG A 278 14.89 -21.36 -11.02
N ILE A 279 14.86 -20.09 -10.61
CA ILE A 279 14.03 -19.62 -9.48
C ILE A 279 12.54 -19.77 -9.80
N LEU A 280 12.12 -19.46 -11.03
CA LEU A 280 10.75 -19.70 -11.50
C LEU A 280 10.35 -21.17 -11.38
N ALA A 281 11.24 -22.10 -11.78
CA ALA A 281 10.99 -23.54 -11.64
C ALA A 281 10.87 -23.97 -10.17
N SER A 282 11.73 -23.46 -9.29
CA SER A 282 11.64 -23.73 -7.85
C SER A 282 10.36 -23.16 -7.22
N LEU A 283 9.94 -21.96 -7.62
CA LEU A 283 8.67 -21.35 -7.19
C LEU A 283 7.45 -22.16 -7.65
N GLN A 284 7.49 -22.73 -8.86
CA GLN A 284 6.44 -23.64 -9.34
C GLN A 284 6.35 -24.92 -8.48
N ASN A 285 7.48 -25.45 -8.00
CA ASN A 285 7.48 -26.58 -7.09
C ASN A 285 6.87 -26.20 -5.72
N ILE A 286 7.27 -25.05 -5.17
CA ILE A 286 6.70 -24.47 -3.95
C ILE A 286 5.18 -24.29 -4.07
N HIS A 287 4.69 -23.81 -5.21
CA HIS A 287 3.27 -23.64 -5.50
C HIS A 287 2.46 -24.94 -5.31
N GLN A 288 2.98 -26.07 -5.79
CA GLN A 288 2.33 -27.38 -5.60
C GLN A 288 2.30 -27.79 -4.14
N ARG A 289 3.37 -27.50 -3.39
CA ARG A 289 3.52 -27.87 -1.97
C ARG A 289 2.58 -27.09 -1.05
N VAL A 290 2.15 -25.89 -1.44
CA VAL A 290 1.20 -25.05 -0.67
C VAL A 290 -0.25 -25.21 -1.10
N SER A 291 -0.57 -26.14 -2.00
CA SER A 291 -1.92 -26.35 -2.56
C SER A 291 -3.02 -26.64 -1.53
N HIS A 292 -2.66 -27.15 -0.34
CA HIS A 292 -3.58 -27.40 0.76
C HIS A 292 -4.09 -26.11 1.44
N ASN A 293 -3.39 -24.97 1.28
CA ASN A 293 -3.79 -23.69 1.86
C ASN A 293 -4.12 -22.70 0.74
N GLN A 294 -5.40 -22.37 0.61
CA GLN A 294 -5.92 -21.54 -0.48
C GLN A 294 -5.31 -20.13 -0.53
N GLU A 295 -5.04 -19.52 0.63
CA GLU A 295 -4.45 -18.19 0.68
C GLU A 295 -2.98 -18.24 0.23
N HIS A 296 -2.20 -19.19 0.76
CA HIS A 296 -0.80 -19.38 0.36
C HIS A 296 -0.67 -19.71 -1.13
N TYR A 297 -1.52 -20.60 -1.63
CA TYR A 297 -1.58 -20.96 -3.04
C TYR A 297 -1.87 -19.74 -3.93
N ARG A 298 -2.86 -18.92 -3.54
CA ARG A 298 -3.18 -17.66 -4.25
C ARG A 298 -1.99 -16.70 -4.27
N ARG A 299 -1.30 -16.50 -3.14
CA ARG A 299 -0.14 -15.59 -3.09
C ARG A 299 1.02 -16.06 -3.97
N ILE A 300 1.31 -17.35 -3.98
CA ILE A 300 2.35 -17.89 -4.88
C ILE A 300 1.88 -17.82 -6.35
N THR A 301 0.59 -18.00 -6.64
CA THR A 301 0.02 -17.77 -7.99
C THR A 301 0.26 -16.33 -8.46
N ASP A 302 -0.02 -15.34 -7.61
CA ASP A 302 0.19 -13.92 -7.90
C ASP A 302 1.66 -13.63 -8.20
N LEU A 303 2.56 -14.17 -7.36
CA LEU A 303 4.00 -14.03 -7.51
C LEU A 303 4.53 -14.66 -8.81
N LEU A 304 4.11 -15.89 -9.12
CA LEU A 304 4.47 -16.58 -10.36
C LEU A 304 3.95 -15.84 -11.59
N SER A 305 2.69 -15.39 -11.56
CA SER A 305 2.08 -14.64 -12.66
C SER A 305 2.82 -13.33 -12.93
N PHE A 306 3.25 -12.64 -11.87
CA PHE A 306 4.11 -11.48 -11.97
C PHE A 306 5.47 -11.83 -12.58
N ALA A 307 6.14 -12.85 -12.05
CA ALA A 307 7.50 -13.20 -12.44
C ALA A 307 7.58 -13.70 -13.89
N HIS A 308 6.59 -14.47 -14.36
CA HIS A 308 6.48 -14.88 -15.78
C HIS A 308 6.30 -13.69 -16.72
N ARG A 309 5.39 -12.76 -16.39
CA ARG A 309 5.23 -11.53 -17.20
C ARG A 309 6.52 -10.71 -17.26
N LEU A 310 7.19 -10.56 -16.12
CA LEU A 310 8.48 -9.86 -16.07
C LEU A 310 9.53 -10.57 -16.94
N ARG A 311 9.55 -11.90 -16.94
CA ARG A 311 10.46 -12.72 -17.73
C ARG A 311 10.25 -12.57 -19.24
N GLU A 312 9.00 -12.45 -19.68
CA GLU A 312 8.62 -12.18 -21.07
C GLU A 312 9.03 -10.78 -21.52
N ASP A 313 8.99 -9.81 -20.62
CA ASP A 313 9.34 -8.41 -20.87
C ASP A 313 10.88 -8.15 -20.89
N LEU A 314 11.71 -9.12 -20.51
CA LEU A 314 13.17 -8.97 -20.45
C LEU A 314 13.84 -9.13 -21.83
N PRO A 315 14.85 -8.29 -22.17
CA PRO A 315 15.40 -7.19 -21.37
C PRO A 315 14.54 -5.92 -21.43
N VAL A 316 14.36 -5.27 -20.28
CA VAL A 316 13.58 -4.02 -20.20
C VAL A 316 14.41 -2.84 -20.72
N GLN A 317 13.82 -2.05 -21.62
CA GLN A 317 14.54 -1.04 -22.40
C GLN A 317 14.90 0.26 -21.64
N SER A 318 14.30 0.53 -20.46
CA SER A 318 14.65 1.73 -19.68
C SER A 318 14.38 1.55 -18.17
N PRO A 319 15.08 2.29 -17.29
CA PRO A 319 14.84 2.29 -15.84
C PRO A 319 13.41 2.71 -15.46
N GLU A 320 12.80 3.64 -16.19
CA GLU A 320 11.41 4.06 -15.99
C GLU A 320 10.45 2.87 -16.17
N LYS A 321 10.58 2.17 -17.30
CA LYS A 321 9.77 0.99 -17.59
C LYS A 321 10.03 -0.11 -16.57
N ALA A 322 11.29 -0.33 -16.19
CA ALA A 322 11.63 -1.33 -15.19
C ALA A 322 11.02 -0.99 -13.81
N PHE A 323 11.05 0.28 -13.41
CA PHE A 323 10.43 0.76 -12.17
C PHE A 323 8.91 0.52 -12.16
N GLU A 324 8.23 0.83 -13.28
CA GLU A 324 6.80 0.56 -13.47
C GLU A 324 6.51 -0.95 -13.42
N ARG A 325 7.28 -1.76 -14.14
CA ARG A 325 7.10 -3.23 -14.18
C ARG A 325 7.32 -3.86 -12.81
N LEU A 326 8.22 -3.33 -12.00
CA LEU A 326 8.50 -3.81 -10.63
C LEU A 326 7.52 -3.28 -9.58
N GLN A 327 6.61 -2.35 -9.93
CA GLN A 327 5.68 -1.74 -8.98
C GLN A 327 4.85 -2.76 -8.19
N PRO A 328 4.26 -3.83 -8.78
CA PRO A 328 3.50 -4.83 -8.01
C PRO A 328 4.32 -5.49 -6.91
N LEU A 329 5.55 -5.92 -7.24
CA LEU A 329 6.46 -6.53 -6.27
C LEU A 329 6.82 -5.53 -5.15
N ARG A 330 7.19 -4.30 -5.50
CA ARG A 330 7.47 -3.25 -4.50
C ARG A 330 6.29 -3.03 -3.56
N THR A 331 5.07 -2.95 -4.09
CA THR A 331 3.86 -2.83 -3.27
C THR A 331 3.68 -4.03 -2.33
N TRP A 332 3.89 -5.26 -2.81
CA TRP A 332 3.78 -6.47 -1.99
C TRP A 332 4.82 -6.51 -0.87
N LEU A 333 6.08 -6.15 -1.11
CA LEU A 333 7.13 -6.14 -0.08
C LEU A 333 6.78 -5.25 1.12
N PHE A 334 5.97 -4.21 0.91
CA PHE A 334 5.53 -3.29 1.96
C PHE A 334 4.23 -3.70 2.63
N TRP A 335 3.21 -4.07 1.86
CA TRP A 335 1.85 -4.24 2.37
C TRP A 335 1.40 -5.68 2.55
N LEU A 336 2.05 -6.64 1.89
CA LEU A 336 1.71 -8.04 2.07
C LEU A 336 2.06 -8.56 3.47
N PRO A 337 3.22 -8.24 4.10
CA PRO A 337 3.55 -8.79 5.42
C PRO A 337 2.51 -8.46 6.50
N PRO A 338 2.06 -7.20 6.69
CA PRO A 338 1.00 -6.88 7.63
C PRO A 338 -0.36 -7.50 7.29
N THR A 339 -0.60 -7.96 6.06
CA THR A 339 -1.84 -8.69 5.73
C THR A 339 -1.75 -10.18 6.03
N MET A 340 -0.62 -10.80 5.72
CA MET A 340 -0.42 -12.25 5.92
C MET A 340 -0.13 -12.59 7.38
N LEU A 341 0.60 -11.71 8.07
CA LEU A 341 0.94 -11.90 9.48
C LEU A 341 -0.18 -11.46 10.43
N ARG A 342 -1.35 -11.04 9.92
CA ARG A 342 -2.54 -10.76 10.75
C ARG A 342 -3.10 -12.01 11.43
N GLY A 343 -2.92 -13.19 10.85
CA GLY A 343 -3.28 -14.47 11.48
C GLY A 343 -2.53 -14.66 12.79
N GLY A 344 -3.07 -15.44 13.73
CA GLY A 344 -2.41 -15.72 15.01
C GLY A 344 -1.00 -16.30 14.85
N ASP A 345 -0.23 -16.37 15.94
CA ASP A 345 1.18 -16.81 15.99
C ASP A 345 1.46 -18.24 15.46
N THR A 346 0.44 -18.91 14.97
CA THR A 346 0.42 -20.29 14.49
C THR A 346 0.66 -20.42 12.99
N ASP A 347 0.46 -19.37 12.18
CA ASP A 347 0.61 -19.47 10.72
C ASP A 347 2.08 -19.34 10.27
N LEU A 348 2.84 -20.41 10.48
CA LEU A 348 4.25 -20.50 10.07
C LEU A 348 4.39 -20.56 8.54
N GLY A 349 3.35 -21.02 7.84
CA GLY A 349 3.31 -21.05 6.39
C GLY A 349 3.33 -19.64 5.80
N ALA A 350 2.62 -18.69 6.42
CA ALA A 350 2.60 -17.30 5.98
C ALA A 350 4.00 -16.68 5.97
N LEU A 351 4.81 -16.93 7.01
CA LEU A 351 6.21 -16.48 7.07
C LEU A 351 7.03 -17.06 5.91
N ALA A 352 6.91 -18.36 5.65
CA ALA A 352 7.66 -19.03 4.59
C ALA A 352 7.18 -18.67 3.16
N VAL A 353 5.92 -18.25 3.00
CA VAL A 353 5.40 -17.71 1.73
C VAL A 353 5.88 -16.28 1.53
N LEU A 354 5.86 -15.43 2.57
CA LEU A 354 6.37 -14.06 2.50
C LEU A 354 7.85 -14.02 2.11
N SER A 355 8.67 -14.94 2.62
CA SER A 355 10.08 -15.02 2.26
C SER A 355 10.31 -15.29 0.77
N GLN A 356 9.36 -15.87 0.04
CA GLN A 356 9.45 -16.04 -1.42
C GLN A 356 9.38 -14.69 -2.15
N PHE A 357 8.57 -13.75 -1.66
CA PHE A 357 8.49 -12.40 -2.24
C PHE A 357 9.79 -11.64 -2.04
N PHE A 358 10.35 -11.68 -0.83
CA PHE A 358 11.67 -11.10 -0.54
C PHE A 358 12.78 -11.82 -1.33
N GLY A 359 12.71 -13.15 -1.46
CA GLY A 359 13.66 -13.95 -2.22
C GLY A 359 13.64 -13.59 -3.71
N LEU A 360 12.46 -13.46 -4.32
CA LEU A 360 12.35 -13.00 -5.70
C LEU A 360 12.90 -11.58 -5.87
N ALA A 361 12.59 -10.67 -4.94
CA ALA A 361 13.12 -9.31 -4.99
C ALA A 361 14.67 -9.31 -4.99
N LEU A 362 15.27 -10.11 -4.11
CA LEU A 362 16.72 -10.26 -4.03
C LEU A 362 17.33 -10.88 -5.29
N ALA A 363 16.64 -11.84 -5.90
CA ALA A 363 17.06 -12.47 -7.13
C ALA A 363 16.98 -11.57 -8.37
N LEU A 364 16.08 -10.58 -8.36
CA LEU A 364 15.93 -9.60 -9.45
C LEU A 364 16.94 -8.45 -9.34
N GLU A 365 17.58 -8.26 -8.18
CA GLU A 365 18.56 -7.17 -7.97
C GLU A 365 19.70 -7.14 -9.02
N PRO A 366 20.35 -8.27 -9.39
CA PRO A 366 21.40 -8.27 -10.41
C PRO A 366 20.90 -7.91 -11.81
N ILE A 367 19.63 -8.22 -12.13
CA ILE A 367 19.00 -7.92 -13.42
C ILE A 367 18.71 -6.42 -13.53
N PHE A 368 18.45 -5.77 -12.39
CA PHE A 368 18.11 -4.36 -12.31
C PHE A 368 18.95 -3.60 -11.26
N PRO A 369 20.27 -3.44 -11.51
CA PRO A 369 21.21 -2.89 -10.53
C PRO A 369 20.89 -1.44 -10.15
N GLU A 370 20.20 -0.67 -11.01
CA GLU A 370 19.76 0.69 -10.74
C GLU A 370 18.85 0.80 -9.49
N PHE A 371 18.15 -0.27 -9.11
CA PHE A 371 17.28 -0.31 -7.92
C PHE A 371 17.94 -0.97 -6.70
N GLY A 372 19.15 -1.53 -6.86
CA GLY A 372 19.69 -2.62 -6.04
C GLY A 372 20.01 -2.34 -4.56
N GLY A 373 19.74 -1.14 -4.05
CA GLY A 373 19.95 -0.80 -2.65
C GLY A 373 18.68 -0.54 -1.84
N SER A 374 17.56 -0.11 -2.44
CA SER A 374 16.44 0.46 -1.66
C SER A 374 15.12 -0.31 -1.71
N TYR A 375 15.01 -1.37 -2.52
CA TYR A 375 13.80 -2.20 -2.56
C TYR A 375 14.09 -3.68 -2.76
N LEU A 376 15.05 -3.98 -3.65
CA LEU A 376 15.26 -5.35 -4.12
C LEU A 376 16.41 -6.05 -3.37
N GLY A 377 17.50 -5.34 -3.09
CA GLY A 377 18.71 -5.89 -2.46
C GLY A 377 18.63 -6.01 -0.94
N SER A 378 19.46 -5.25 -0.24
CA SER A 378 19.70 -5.39 1.21
C SER A 378 18.47 -5.30 2.11
N MET A 379 17.42 -4.58 1.69
CA MET A 379 16.14 -4.53 2.42
C MET A 379 15.37 -5.86 2.42
N SER A 380 15.63 -6.76 1.47
CA SER A 380 15.02 -8.08 1.40
C SER A 380 15.77 -9.13 2.22
N VAL A 381 17.07 -8.91 2.50
CA VAL A 381 17.91 -9.88 3.23
C VAL A 381 17.46 -10.06 4.67
N THR A 382 17.27 -8.97 5.41
CA THR A 382 16.94 -9.02 6.84
C THR A 382 15.62 -9.75 7.11
N PRO A 383 14.52 -9.47 6.38
CA PRO A 383 13.29 -10.23 6.52
C PRO A 383 13.45 -11.74 6.31
N ILE A 384 14.19 -12.18 5.28
CA ILE A 384 14.39 -13.62 5.01
C ILE A 384 15.14 -14.29 6.18
N GLU A 385 16.18 -13.65 6.69
CA GLU A 385 16.99 -14.21 7.78
C GLU A 385 16.23 -14.27 9.09
N ASP A 386 15.47 -13.22 9.42
CA ASP A 386 14.71 -13.18 10.67
C ASP A 386 13.51 -14.12 10.63
N ILE A 387 12.83 -14.24 9.48
CA ILE A 387 11.82 -15.30 9.25
C ILE A 387 12.45 -16.67 9.51
N ARG A 388 13.63 -16.94 8.96
CA ARG A 388 14.34 -18.21 9.16
C ARG A 388 14.66 -18.43 10.64
N LYS A 389 15.18 -17.42 11.35
CA LYS A 389 15.45 -17.50 12.81
C LYS A 389 14.19 -17.83 13.60
N ILE A 390 13.07 -17.16 13.30
CA ILE A 390 11.77 -17.41 13.94
C ILE A 390 11.34 -18.87 13.75
N LEU A 391 11.43 -19.40 12.52
CA LEU A 391 11.04 -20.78 12.23
C LEU A 391 11.94 -21.82 12.93
N TYR A 392 13.25 -21.58 13.03
CA TYR A 392 14.15 -22.43 13.82
C TYR A 392 13.85 -22.37 15.31
N HIS A 393 13.55 -21.19 15.85
CA HIS A 393 13.14 -21.05 17.24
C HIS A 393 11.83 -21.81 17.52
N ARG A 394 10.85 -21.74 16.60
CA ARG A 394 9.60 -22.52 16.67
C ARG A 394 9.86 -24.03 16.62
N ARG A 395 10.81 -24.50 15.79
CA ARG A 395 11.24 -25.91 15.78
C ARG A 395 11.83 -26.37 17.12
N ALA A 396 12.64 -25.52 17.76
CA ALA A 396 13.26 -25.85 19.03
C ALA A 396 12.25 -25.88 20.19
N THR A 397 11.26 -24.97 20.17
CA THR A 397 10.24 -24.83 21.22
C THR A 397 9.06 -25.78 21.05
N ASN A 398 8.71 -26.16 19.82
CA ASN A 398 7.63 -27.08 19.51
C ASN A 398 8.02 -28.06 18.38
N PRO A 399 8.84 -29.08 18.68
CA PRO A 399 9.40 -29.98 17.67
C PRO A 399 8.38 -30.90 16.99
N PHE A 400 7.19 -31.09 17.61
CA PHE A 400 6.14 -31.97 17.09
C PHE A 400 5.09 -31.25 16.24
N ALA A 401 5.20 -29.92 16.07
CA ALA A 401 4.28 -29.18 15.23
C ALA A 401 4.43 -29.58 13.75
N PRO A 402 3.37 -30.11 13.10
CA PRO A 402 3.46 -30.68 11.74
C PRO A 402 3.73 -29.61 10.67
N GLU A 403 3.47 -28.34 10.96
CA GLU A 403 3.64 -27.24 10.01
C GLU A 403 5.09 -26.73 9.92
N VAL A 404 5.90 -26.95 10.97
CA VAL A 404 7.29 -26.45 11.05
C VAL A 404 8.19 -27.06 9.97
N PRO A 405 8.18 -28.39 9.71
CA PRO A 405 9.02 -28.98 8.67
C PRO A 405 8.70 -28.45 7.27
N LEU A 406 7.41 -28.27 6.97
CA LEU A 406 6.97 -27.70 5.69
C LEU A 406 7.45 -26.25 5.57
N ALA A 407 7.21 -25.40 6.57
CA ALA A 407 7.66 -24.01 6.54
C ALA A 407 9.19 -23.89 6.37
N LEU A 408 9.98 -24.69 7.08
CA LEU A 408 11.44 -24.69 6.95
C LEU A 408 11.93 -25.16 5.58
N SER A 409 11.30 -26.17 5.00
CA SER A 409 11.67 -26.66 3.66
C SER A 409 11.18 -25.74 2.53
N LEU A 410 10.27 -24.79 2.81
CA LEU A 410 9.96 -23.68 1.91
C LEU A 410 11.02 -22.56 2.01
N MET A 411 11.77 -22.48 3.11
CA MET A 411 12.85 -21.49 3.30
C MET A 411 14.16 -21.84 2.58
N GLU A 412 14.27 -23.03 1.98
CA GLU A 412 15.49 -23.47 1.28
C GLU A 412 15.84 -22.50 0.13
N LEU A 413 14.89 -22.22 -0.78
CA LEU A 413 15.11 -21.32 -1.91
C LEU A 413 15.49 -19.89 -1.47
N PRO A 414 14.73 -19.18 -0.61
CA PRO A 414 15.13 -17.87 -0.11
C PRO A 414 16.50 -17.89 0.60
N GLY A 415 16.81 -18.96 1.33
CA GLY A 415 18.09 -19.14 2.01
C GLY A 415 19.26 -19.26 1.03
N GLU A 416 19.10 -20.01 -0.04
CA GLU A 416 20.09 -20.14 -1.13
C GLU A 416 20.32 -18.79 -1.83
N ILE A 417 19.24 -18.06 -2.14
CA ILE A 417 19.33 -16.73 -2.77
C ILE A 417 20.10 -15.75 -1.87
N VAL A 418 19.85 -15.75 -0.55
CA VAL A 418 20.60 -14.92 0.41
C VAL A 418 22.07 -15.31 0.47
N ALA A 419 22.37 -16.61 0.50
CA ALA A 419 23.75 -17.10 0.54
C ALA A 419 24.52 -16.69 -0.73
N GLU A 420 23.90 -16.82 -1.90
CA GLU A 420 24.47 -16.37 -3.18
C GLU A 420 24.63 -14.85 -3.21
N TYR A 421 23.62 -14.09 -2.76
CA TYR A 421 23.72 -12.63 -2.70
C TYR A 421 24.92 -12.18 -1.86
N ARG A 422 25.17 -12.83 -0.72
CA ARG A 422 26.33 -12.54 0.15
C ARG A 422 27.65 -12.99 -0.43
N SER A 423 27.74 -14.15 -1.08
CA SER A 423 28.99 -14.61 -1.67
C SER A 423 29.50 -13.62 -2.73
N ARG A 424 28.58 -13.06 -3.53
CA ARG A 424 28.89 -11.99 -4.50
C ARG A 424 29.38 -10.70 -3.83
N LEU A 425 28.95 -10.42 -2.60
CA LEU A 425 29.39 -9.24 -1.84
C LEU A 425 30.77 -9.41 -1.21
N GLN A 426 31.09 -10.62 -0.72
CA GLN A 426 32.40 -10.90 -0.10
C GLN A 426 33.58 -10.82 -1.09
N TRP A 427 33.33 -10.95 -2.40
CA TRP A 427 34.32 -10.70 -3.44
C TRP A 427 34.57 -9.21 -3.73
N SER A 428 33.83 -8.30 -3.08
CA SER A 428 34.12 -6.87 -3.10
C SER A 428 35.09 -6.50 -1.95
N PRO A 429 36.19 -5.78 -2.21
CA PRO A 429 37.29 -5.59 -1.25
C PRO A 429 36.96 -4.74 0.00
N ARG A 430 35.68 -4.40 0.26
CA ARG A 430 35.22 -3.71 1.46
C ARG A 430 33.81 -4.14 1.87
N ALA A 431 33.67 -5.26 2.55
CA ALA A 431 32.47 -5.54 3.35
C ALA A 431 32.74 -6.59 4.43
N SER A 432 33.43 -6.18 5.50
CA SER A 432 33.21 -6.81 6.81
C SER A 432 32.34 -5.85 7.60
N LEU A 433 31.15 -6.30 7.96
CA LEU A 433 30.44 -5.85 9.16
C LEU A 433 29.34 -6.86 9.45
N ASP A 434 29.62 -7.66 10.47
CA ASP A 434 28.78 -8.71 11.00
C ASP A 434 27.39 -8.23 11.40
N ALA A 435 26.50 -9.22 11.42
CA ALA A 435 25.15 -9.22 11.95
C ALA A 435 24.94 -8.23 13.10
N TYR A 436 24.00 -7.30 12.92
CA TYR A 436 23.42 -6.61 14.06
C TYR A 436 22.70 -7.64 14.93
N SER A 437 23.28 -7.84 16.11
CA SER A 437 22.70 -8.57 17.22
C SER A 437 21.37 -7.94 17.62
N SER A 438 20.32 -8.74 17.64
CA SER A 438 19.03 -8.39 18.23
C SER A 438 19.23 -8.22 19.74
N GLY A 439 19.48 -6.98 20.17
CA GLY A 439 19.37 -6.61 21.58
C GLY A 439 17.93 -6.80 22.04
N SER A 440 17.75 -7.48 23.17
CA SER A 440 16.47 -7.79 23.84
C SER A 440 15.75 -6.56 24.43
N HIS A 441 15.85 -5.39 23.79
CA HIS A 441 15.26 -4.14 24.27
C HIS A 441 14.10 -3.71 23.38
N SER A 442 13.01 -3.24 23.98
CA SER A 442 11.87 -2.67 23.24
C SER A 442 12.34 -1.41 22.48
N PRO A 443 12.20 -1.33 21.14
CA PRO A 443 12.51 -0.16 20.33
C PRO A 443 11.51 0.99 20.54
N TYR A 444 10.47 0.76 21.35
CA TYR A 444 9.51 1.77 21.81
C TYR A 444 9.78 2.25 23.24
N GLN A 445 11.04 2.26 23.69
CA GLN A 445 11.36 3.06 24.89
C GLN A 445 10.94 4.51 24.66
N SER A 446 10.38 5.13 25.70
CA SER A 446 9.81 6.48 25.70
C SER A 446 10.58 7.41 24.77
N LEU A 447 9.85 7.93 23.76
CA LEU A 447 10.31 8.86 22.74
C LEU A 447 11.32 9.88 23.32
N PRO A 448 12.46 10.16 22.66
CA PRO A 448 13.50 11.00 23.24
C PRO A 448 12.98 12.37 23.67
N THR A 449 13.38 12.80 24.86
CA THR A 449 13.18 14.17 25.33
C THR A 449 14.15 15.11 24.60
N PRO A 450 13.70 16.24 24.02
CA PRO A 450 14.61 17.21 23.44
C PRO A 450 15.47 17.87 24.52
N HIS A 451 16.79 17.91 24.27
CA HIS A 451 17.80 18.49 25.15
C HIS A 451 17.48 19.95 25.52
N LEU A 452 17.13 20.19 26.79
CA LEU A 452 17.21 21.50 27.42
C LEU A 452 18.61 21.68 28.02
N PRO A 453 19.18 22.89 28.00
CA PRO A 453 20.51 23.14 28.58
C PRO A 453 20.49 22.95 30.10
N PRO A 454 21.57 22.42 30.71
CA PRO A 454 21.59 22.10 32.13
C PRO A 454 21.62 23.38 32.97
N THR A 455 20.62 23.55 33.84
CA THR A 455 20.70 24.45 35.00
C THR A 455 21.50 23.77 36.11
N PRO A 456 22.37 24.50 36.84
CA PRO A 456 23.24 23.90 37.84
C PRO A 456 22.45 23.59 39.12
N THR A 457 22.31 22.31 39.47
CA THR A 457 21.79 21.87 40.76
C THR A 457 22.93 21.55 41.72
N THR A 458 22.98 22.30 42.81
CA THR A 458 23.77 22.02 44.02
C THR A 458 23.31 20.71 44.66
N ALA A 459 24.26 19.80 44.86
CA ALA A 459 24.06 18.53 45.53
C ALA A 459 23.83 18.71 47.05
N SER A 460 22.87 17.97 47.61
CA SER A 460 22.86 17.61 49.03
C SER A 460 22.63 16.12 49.18
N HIS A 461 23.48 15.52 50.01
CA HIS A 461 23.59 14.09 50.30
C HIS A 461 22.59 13.63 51.39
N TYR A 462 22.43 12.30 51.46
CA TYR A 462 21.95 11.43 52.57
C TYR A 462 20.52 10.83 52.44
N PRO A 463 20.25 9.66 53.05
CA PRO A 463 20.70 8.35 52.58
C PRO A 463 19.57 7.31 52.49
N THR A 464 19.93 6.18 51.89
CA THR A 464 19.16 4.95 51.66
C THR A 464 18.60 4.32 52.95
N TYR A 465 17.30 4.01 52.97
CA TYR A 465 16.73 3.01 53.88
C TYR A 465 16.10 1.86 53.10
N THR A 466 16.49 0.66 53.49
CA THR A 466 16.00 -0.65 53.04
C THR A 466 14.76 -1.06 53.83
N THR A 467 13.68 -1.49 53.16
CA THR A 467 12.72 -2.45 53.72
C THR A 467 12.19 -3.42 52.65
N SER A 468 12.10 -4.67 53.06
CA SER A 468 11.77 -5.89 52.32
C SER A 468 10.26 -6.05 52.00
N PRO A 469 9.87 -7.07 51.21
CA PRO A 469 8.70 -7.04 50.33
C PRO A 469 7.48 -7.72 50.94
N LEU A 470 6.30 -7.11 50.79
CA LEU A 470 5.00 -7.79 50.83
C LEU A 470 4.00 -6.86 50.15
N HIS A 471 3.51 -7.27 48.97
CA HIS A 471 2.24 -6.95 48.29
C HIS A 471 2.45 -7.08 46.79
N SER A 472 2.15 -8.26 46.25
CA SER A 472 1.96 -8.45 44.81
C SER A 472 0.66 -7.76 44.38
N PRO A 473 0.65 -6.89 43.35
CA PRO A 473 -0.56 -6.61 42.61
C PRO A 473 -0.67 -7.59 41.44
N LEU A 474 -1.88 -8.13 41.33
CA LEU A 474 -2.46 -8.93 40.26
C LEU A 474 -1.92 -8.64 38.85
N SER A 475 -1.63 -9.71 38.12
CA SER A 475 -1.38 -9.73 36.68
C SER A 475 -2.55 -9.08 35.92
N PRO A 476 -2.31 -8.09 35.03
CA PRO A 476 -3.32 -7.66 34.10
C PRO A 476 -3.56 -8.76 33.06
N ALA A 477 -4.84 -9.02 32.79
CA ALA A 477 -5.29 -9.94 31.75
C ALA A 477 -4.68 -9.60 30.39
N ILE A 478 -4.33 -10.64 29.63
CA ILE A 478 -3.93 -10.56 28.23
C ILE A 478 -5.11 -9.97 27.44
N VAL A 479 -5.03 -8.68 27.13
CA VAL A 479 -5.96 -8.00 26.22
C VAL A 479 -5.61 -8.46 24.80
N GLY A 480 -6.56 -9.14 24.14
CA GLY A 480 -6.44 -9.53 22.74
C GLY A 480 -6.28 -8.32 21.82
N SER A 481 -5.57 -8.50 20.71
CA SER A 481 -5.33 -7.47 19.69
C SER A 481 -6.68 -6.94 19.14
N PRO A 482 -6.92 -5.61 19.08
CA PRO A 482 -8.17 -5.02 18.62
C PRO A 482 -8.41 -5.17 17.10
N TYR A 483 -7.50 -5.84 16.37
CA TYR A 483 -7.57 -6.04 14.93
C TYR A 483 -8.27 -7.35 14.55
N GLN A 484 -9.55 -7.52 14.91
CA GLN A 484 -10.41 -8.55 14.32
C GLN A 484 -11.42 -7.88 13.38
N MET A 485 -11.12 -7.91 12.08
CA MET A 485 -12.10 -7.59 11.02
C MET A 485 -12.56 -8.87 10.33
N PRO A 486 -13.83 -8.97 9.90
CA PRO A 486 -14.30 -10.14 9.17
C PRO A 486 -13.56 -10.30 7.85
N THR A 487 -13.17 -11.53 7.53
CA THR A 487 -12.72 -11.93 6.18
C THR A 487 -13.67 -11.40 5.12
N ILE A 488 -13.19 -10.50 4.26
CA ILE A 488 -13.91 -10.07 3.05
C ILE A 488 -13.91 -11.27 2.09
N ILE A 489 -14.99 -12.03 2.12
CA ILE A 489 -15.32 -13.00 1.10
C ILE A 489 -15.86 -12.21 -0.09
N ASP A 490 -15.16 -12.30 -1.22
CA ASP A 490 -15.65 -11.86 -2.52
C ASP A 490 -17.00 -12.53 -2.81
N SER A 491 -18.10 -11.78 -2.73
CA SER A 491 -19.43 -12.26 -3.10
C SER A 491 -20.08 -11.25 -4.03
N ARG A 492 -20.02 -11.58 -5.32
CA ARG A 492 -20.79 -10.97 -6.41
C ARG A 492 -22.27 -10.95 -6.02
N ARG A 493 -22.85 -9.74 -5.98
CA ARG A 493 -24.29 -9.53 -5.72
C ARG A 493 -25.15 -10.24 -6.77
N HIS A 494 -26.01 -11.14 -6.32
CA HIS A 494 -27.27 -11.46 -6.97
C HIS A 494 -28.40 -10.97 -6.06
N SER A 495 -29.19 -10.05 -6.60
CA SER A 495 -30.32 -9.42 -5.93
C SER A 495 -31.50 -10.39 -5.89
N GLN A 496 -32.01 -10.72 -4.69
CA GLN A 496 -33.40 -11.15 -4.52
C GLN A 496 -34.03 -10.37 -3.38
N ALA A 497 -35.11 -9.67 -3.72
CA ALA A 497 -35.92 -8.85 -2.85
C ALA A 497 -36.92 -9.71 -2.08
N PHE A 498 -37.12 -9.42 -0.80
CA PHE A 498 -38.37 -9.71 -0.12
C PHE A 498 -38.81 -8.52 0.75
N THR A 499 -40.07 -8.17 0.53
CA THR A 499 -40.87 -7.10 1.12
C THR A 499 -41.54 -7.57 2.42
N ALA A 500 -41.56 -6.75 3.48
CA ALA A 500 -42.71 -6.59 4.37
C ALA A 500 -42.48 -5.51 5.46
N SER A 501 -43.36 -4.51 5.48
CA SER A 501 -43.79 -3.69 6.63
C SER A 501 -45.16 -3.15 6.22
N PRO A 502 -46.18 -3.00 7.11
CA PRO A 502 -46.10 -2.03 8.22
C PRO A 502 -46.97 -2.35 9.48
N SER A 503 -46.75 -1.62 10.58
CA SER A 503 -47.83 -1.02 11.42
C SER A 503 -47.28 -0.07 12.51
N LEU A 504 -47.76 1.18 12.50
CA LEU A 504 -47.77 2.18 13.60
C LEU A 504 -49.16 2.11 14.29
N PRO A 505 -49.36 2.55 15.57
CA PRO A 505 -49.56 3.99 15.94
C PRO A 505 -49.26 4.33 17.45
N PRO A 506 -49.73 5.45 18.07
CA PRO A 506 -49.78 6.88 17.65
C PRO A 506 -49.16 7.89 18.67
N GLU A 507 -48.92 9.11 18.15
CA GLU A 507 -49.05 10.49 18.70
C GLU A 507 -48.73 10.86 20.16
N SER A 508 -47.92 11.92 20.33
CA SER A 508 -48.35 13.13 21.04
C SER A 508 -47.66 14.39 20.50
N ILE A 509 -48.45 15.45 20.45
CA ILE A 509 -48.22 16.78 19.90
C ILE A 509 -47.53 17.65 20.97
N ASP A 510 -46.51 18.42 20.60
CA ASP A 510 -46.50 19.82 21.01
C ASP A 510 -45.65 20.72 20.10
N ASP A 511 -46.24 21.89 19.87
CA ASP A 511 -45.95 22.91 18.87
C ASP A 511 -45.00 23.96 19.46
N ARG A 512 -44.04 24.44 18.67
CA ARG A 512 -43.54 25.83 18.72
C ARG A 512 -42.63 26.15 17.55
N THR A 513 -43.24 26.86 16.61
CA THR A 513 -42.70 27.61 15.49
C THR A 513 -41.84 28.80 15.92
N ALA A 514 -40.75 29.05 15.18
CA ALA A 514 -40.21 30.39 14.97
C ALA A 514 -39.46 30.42 13.61
N GLU A 515 -40.08 31.12 12.66
CA GLU A 515 -39.59 31.44 11.32
C GLU A 515 -38.43 32.45 11.37
N TYR A 516 -37.46 32.39 10.45
CA TYR A 516 -36.82 33.59 9.87
C TYR A 516 -36.21 33.32 8.47
N LYS A 517 -36.97 33.76 7.46
CA LYS A 517 -36.67 34.41 6.15
C LYS A 517 -35.30 34.24 5.43
N HIS A 518 -35.40 33.82 4.16
CA HIS A 518 -34.54 34.08 2.97
C HIS A 518 -34.28 35.59 2.72
N HIS A 519 -33.23 36.14 2.07
CA HIS A 519 -32.45 35.93 0.80
C HIS A 519 -31.34 37.05 0.74
N PRO A 520 -30.53 37.31 -0.33
CA PRO A 520 -29.91 36.50 -1.41
C PRO A 520 -28.40 36.83 -1.75
N HIS A 521 -27.81 36.01 -2.65
CA HIS A 521 -26.72 36.23 -3.66
C HIS A 521 -25.66 37.35 -3.54
N GLU A 522 -24.36 36.98 -3.69
CA GLU A 522 -23.38 37.49 -4.70
C GLU A 522 -22.00 36.76 -4.58
N GLN A 523 -21.62 35.95 -5.58
CA GLN A 523 -20.51 36.13 -6.56
C GLN A 523 -19.08 35.76 -6.09
N HIS A 524 -18.61 34.60 -6.55
CA HIS A 524 -17.20 34.17 -6.59
C HIS A 524 -16.59 34.44 -7.99
N PRO A 525 -15.32 34.84 -8.11
CA PRO A 525 -14.56 34.69 -9.35
C PRO A 525 -13.73 33.40 -9.38
N ALA A 526 -13.49 32.96 -10.61
CA ALA A 526 -12.99 31.67 -11.04
C ALA A 526 -11.48 31.43 -10.83
N VAL A 527 -11.09 30.17 -10.62
CA VAL A 527 -9.74 29.67 -10.93
C VAL A 527 -9.80 28.22 -11.44
N PHE A 528 -9.41 28.07 -12.71
CA PHE A 528 -8.77 26.95 -13.41
C PHE A 528 -9.14 25.49 -13.09
N ASN A 529 -9.63 24.81 -14.12
CA ASN A 529 -9.84 23.36 -14.21
C ASN A 529 -8.96 22.80 -15.35
N PRO A 530 -8.04 21.84 -15.10
CA PRO A 530 -7.47 21.02 -16.15
C PRO A 530 -8.11 19.63 -16.12
N ALA A 531 -9.00 19.39 -17.08
CA ALA A 531 -9.42 18.07 -17.51
C ALA A 531 -8.35 17.43 -18.44
N TYR A 532 -8.40 16.10 -18.55
CA TYR A 532 -7.66 15.17 -19.41
C TYR A 532 -6.43 14.46 -18.82
N LEU A 533 -6.64 13.23 -18.34
CA LEU A 533 -6.11 11.99 -18.94
C LEU A 533 -6.49 10.79 -18.06
N GLY A 534 -7.61 10.15 -18.39
CA GLY A 534 -8.00 8.88 -17.81
C GLY A 534 -8.64 8.05 -18.90
N ASN A 535 -7.90 7.04 -19.38
CA ASN A 535 -8.38 5.76 -19.91
C ASN A 535 -7.27 5.15 -20.76
N LEU A 536 -6.74 4.00 -20.32
CA LEU A 536 -6.56 2.81 -21.15
C LEU A 536 -6.28 1.62 -20.21
N ILE A 537 -6.73 0.45 -20.67
CA ILE A 537 -6.49 -0.92 -20.18
C ILE A 537 -7.57 -1.49 -19.24
N HIS A 538 -8.51 -2.24 -19.83
CA HIS A 538 -8.56 -3.69 -19.63
C HIS A 538 -9.23 -4.43 -20.83
N PRO A 539 -8.91 -5.72 -21.06
CA PRO A 539 -9.01 -6.41 -22.36
C PRO A 539 -10.14 -7.46 -22.50
N GLY A 540 -10.40 -7.86 -23.76
CA GLY A 540 -10.95 -9.15 -24.22
C GLY A 540 -12.46 -9.37 -24.02
N THR A 541 -13.25 -9.94 -24.94
CA THR A 541 -13.05 -11.13 -25.80
C THR A 541 -14.24 -11.25 -26.83
N PRO A 542 -14.38 -12.26 -27.71
CA PRO A 542 -14.51 -12.07 -29.17
C PRO A 542 -15.85 -12.63 -29.77
N LEU A 543 -15.86 -12.85 -31.09
CA LEU A 543 -16.90 -13.39 -32.02
C LEU A 543 -17.54 -12.28 -32.87
N GLY A 544 -17.61 -12.30 -34.20
CA GLY A 544 -17.26 -13.26 -35.25
C GLY A 544 -18.10 -12.90 -36.49
N ILE A 545 -17.47 -12.93 -37.68
CA ILE A 545 -18.07 -13.31 -38.99
C ILE A 545 -19.17 -12.37 -39.58
N ASP A 546 -18.89 -11.60 -40.64
CA ASP A 546 -19.14 -11.98 -42.07
C ASP A 546 -19.13 -10.82 -43.09
N TYR A 547 -18.64 -11.17 -44.29
CA TYR A 547 -18.80 -10.64 -45.67
C TYR A 547 -19.04 -9.14 -46.02
N GLY A 548 -18.29 -8.65 -47.03
CA GLY A 548 -18.86 -7.76 -48.04
C GLY A 548 -17.92 -6.83 -48.84
N HIS A 549 -17.47 -7.31 -50.01
CA HIS A 549 -17.28 -6.57 -51.28
C HIS A 549 -16.15 -5.52 -51.52
N SER A 550 -15.08 -6.01 -52.16
CA SER A 550 -14.57 -5.66 -53.52
C SER A 550 -14.33 -4.19 -53.99
N ALA A 551 -13.04 -3.84 -54.11
CA ALA A 551 -12.27 -3.36 -55.30
C ALA A 551 -12.59 -2.02 -56.01
N PRO A 552 -11.70 -1.47 -56.89
CA PRO A 552 -10.21 -1.43 -56.92
C PRO A 552 -9.64 -0.01 -57.27
N LEU A 553 -8.31 0.17 -57.29
CA LEU A 553 -7.49 0.82 -58.35
C LEU A 553 -6.06 1.21 -57.86
N ASP A 554 -5.11 0.31 -58.10
CA ASP A 554 -3.99 0.41 -59.06
C ASP A 554 -2.86 1.48 -58.98
N VAL A 555 -1.65 1.00 -59.36
CA VAL A 555 -0.46 1.67 -59.96
C VAL A 555 0.80 1.98 -59.11
N THR A 556 1.69 0.96 -59.12
CA THR A 556 3.15 0.90 -59.50
C THR A 556 4.33 1.33 -58.60
N GLY A 557 5.30 0.39 -58.56
CA GLY A 557 6.77 0.59 -58.57
C GLY A 557 7.46 0.14 -57.27
N GLY A 558 8.20 -0.96 -57.13
CA GLY A 558 8.91 -1.83 -58.07
C GLY A 558 10.43 -1.61 -57.93
N LEU A 559 11.14 -2.48 -57.20
CA LEU A 559 12.48 -2.97 -57.54
C LEU A 559 12.96 -4.10 -56.61
N VAL A 560 13.55 -5.09 -57.26
CA VAL A 560 13.84 -6.47 -56.85
C VAL A 560 15.24 -6.58 -56.24
N ALA A 561 15.40 -7.46 -55.25
CA ALA A 561 16.68 -8.07 -54.88
C ALA A 561 16.76 -9.48 -55.50
N PRO A 562 17.97 -10.03 -55.67
CA PRO A 562 18.10 -11.45 -55.34
C PRO A 562 19.31 -11.71 -54.44
N GLU A 563 19.04 -12.45 -53.37
CA GLU A 563 20.03 -13.28 -52.67
C GLU A 563 20.61 -14.33 -53.63
N LEU A 564 21.83 -14.79 -53.36
CA LEU A 564 22.20 -16.22 -53.38
C LEU A 564 23.59 -16.43 -52.74
N CYS A 565 23.54 -16.98 -51.52
CA CYS A 565 24.28 -18.09 -50.92
C CYS A 565 25.82 -18.29 -51.02
N TRP A 566 26.29 -18.88 -49.91
CA TRP A 566 27.49 -19.70 -49.67
C TRP A 566 28.80 -18.96 -49.35
N THR A 567 29.04 -18.65 -48.07
CA THR A 567 29.83 -19.47 -47.10
C THR A 567 29.70 -18.89 -45.71
#